data_AF-A0A5N6VMT4-F1
#
_entry.id   AF-A0A5N6VMT4-F1
#
_cell.length_a   1.000
_cell.length_b   1.000
_cell.length_c   1.000
_cell.angle_alpha   90.00
_cell.angle_beta   90.00
_cell.angle_gamma   90.00
#
_symmetry.space_group_name_H-M   'P 1'
#
loop_
_entity.id
_entity.type
_entity.pdbx_description
1 polymer ?
#
loop_
_entity_poly.entity_id
_entity_poly.type
_entity_poly.pdbx_seq_one_letter_code
_entity_poly.pdbx_strand_id
1 'polypeptide(L)'
;MVALSTLSGLSALPFLFPLIQDVYGVSLEVSTEKGNSSSPILYGFMFEDINHSGDGGIYGQLLRNNGLQGSKPDLTAWAAVGDATITVDAQNPLTEAIPHSLKLDVKQGASGAVGFTNEGYWGVPVDGSEFLNTFWIKGNFSGDITVRLVGNNTGTEYGSTKISKSSNSSNFTQISAKIPTKKAPDGAVLYELTVDGASVGGSSLNFGLFELFPQTYKSRSNGLKPQVAQPLADMKGSFLRFPGGNNLEGASETRRWKWNETIGPVENRPGRQGDWSYYNTDGLGLDEYFYWCEDMGLTPVLGVWAGFALESGGNTPITGDALKPYIDDVLNELEYVLGDASTKYGSLRASYGRKEPWKLTMVEIGNEDMLGGGCESYGERFTSFYDAIHAAYPDLTIIASTDQSSCLPSKLPEGAWVDYHNYNTADNLVEQFGQFDNKDRSVPYFIGEYSCQQDNAWPFMQGSVAEAVYMIGIERNSDVVKMAAYAPLLQLVNSTQWTPNLIAFTQNPSTVIETTSYYVQQMFSVNRGDTIHTVKSDSAFGPVYWVASSAGDKYYVKLANYGANTQEITVSISGKTGGKLTVLADNDPKAFNSDTQTLVTPSESDVKATNGKFTFTLPAWSVGVLAAN
;
A
#
# COMPACT_ATOMS: atom_id res chain seq x y z
N MET A 1 71.52 -50.89 -10.54
CA MET A 1 72.73 -50.91 -11.40
C MET A 1 72.36 -50.28 -12.74
N VAL A 2 72.75 -49.01 -12.92
CA VAL A 2 73.56 -48.47 -14.04
C VAL A 2 72.74 -48.28 -15.32
N ALA A 3 72.64 -47.14 -16.01
CA ALA A 3 73.07 -45.73 -15.93
C ALA A 3 72.16 -45.00 -16.97
N LEU A 4 71.94 -43.69 -16.99
CA LEU A 4 72.87 -42.62 -17.37
C LEU A 4 72.22 -41.25 -17.13
N SER A 5 73.07 -40.28 -16.81
CA SER A 5 72.84 -38.84 -16.74
C SER A 5 72.62 -38.18 -18.10
N THR A 6 71.87 -37.07 -18.17
CA THR A 6 72.37 -35.74 -18.59
C THR A 6 71.27 -34.67 -18.48
N LEU A 7 71.66 -33.49 -17.98
CA LEU A 7 70.87 -32.25 -17.91
C LEU A 7 70.73 -31.58 -19.29
N SER A 8 69.64 -30.85 -19.51
CA SER A 8 69.67 -29.46 -20.00
C SER A 8 68.26 -28.85 -19.91
N GLY A 9 68.18 -27.62 -19.39
CA GLY A 9 66.93 -26.94 -19.07
C GLY A 9 66.29 -26.24 -20.27
N LEU A 10 64.97 -26.06 -20.16
CA LEU A 10 64.23 -24.98 -20.81
C LEU A 10 63.18 -24.48 -19.81
N SER A 11 63.33 -23.23 -19.41
CA SER A 11 62.34 -22.44 -18.67
C SER A 11 61.13 -22.17 -19.57
N ALA A 12 60.01 -22.82 -19.28
CA ALA A 12 58.71 -22.45 -19.85
C ALA A 12 58.14 -21.26 -19.07
N LEU A 13 58.15 -20.07 -19.67
CA LEU A 13 57.30 -18.96 -19.27
C LEU A 13 55.83 -19.38 -19.45
N PRO A 14 54.97 -19.29 -18.43
CA PRO A 14 53.53 -19.29 -18.69
C PRO A 14 53.17 -17.94 -19.33
N PHE A 15 52.77 -17.97 -20.60
CA PHE A 15 52.06 -16.86 -21.21
C PHE A 15 50.75 -16.66 -20.44
N LEU A 16 50.75 -15.71 -19.50
CA LEU A 16 49.53 -15.06 -19.02
C LEU A 16 48.96 -14.28 -20.20
N PHE A 17 48.01 -14.89 -20.91
CA PHE A 17 47.06 -14.11 -21.70
C PHE A 17 46.23 -13.29 -20.72
N PRO A 18 46.23 -11.94 -20.80
CA PRO A 18 45.15 -11.20 -20.20
C PRO A 18 43.90 -11.60 -20.96
N LEU A 19 42.93 -12.21 -20.29
CA LEU A 19 41.55 -12.16 -20.74
C LEU A 19 41.18 -10.67 -20.75
N ILE A 20 41.29 -10.05 -21.93
CA ILE A 20 40.60 -8.80 -22.21
C ILE A 20 39.13 -9.17 -22.11
N GLN A 21 38.50 -8.84 -20.97
CA GLN A 21 37.05 -8.72 -20.95
C GLN A 21 36.74 -7.55 -21.88
N ASP A 22 36.19 -7.84 -23.05
CA ASP A 22 35.63 -6.80 -23.92
C ASP A 22 34.51 -6.11 -23.14
N VAL A 23 34.81 -4.91 -22.64
CA VAL A 23 33.80 -4.00 -22.11
C VAL A 23 33.06 -3.45 -23.32
N TYR A 24 31.89 -4.01 -23.63
CA TYR A 24 31.01 -3.45 -24.65
C TYR A 24 30.34 -2.22 -24.06
N GLY A 25 30.75 -1.03 -24.51
CA GLY A 25 30.09 0.22 -24.13
C GLY A 25 28.78 0.41 -24.90
N VAL A 26 27.74 0.89 -24.22
CA VAL A 26 26.46 1.27 -24.83
C VAL A 26 26.45 2.78 -25.05
N SER A 27 26.29 3.23 -26.30
CA SER A 27 26.16 4.65 -26.64
C SER A 27 24.72 5.00 -27.01
N LEU A 28 24.13 5.93 -26.25
CA LEU A 28 22.76 6.42 -26.40
C LEU A 28 22.76 7.88 -26.85
N GLU A 29 22.13 8.17 -27.98
CA GLU A 29 21.87 9.51 -28.49
C GLU A 29 20.38 9.82 -28.33
N VAL A 30 20.05 10.70 -27.36
CA VAL A 30 18.67 11.08 -27.06
C VAL A 30 18.26 12.23 -27.97
N SER A 31 17.15 12.04 -28.70
CA SER A 31 16.59 13.10 -29.54
C SER A 31 16.08 14.27 -28.68
N THR A 32 16.31 15.49 -29.16
CA THR A 32 15.72 16.72 -28.60
C THR A 32 14.53 17.21 -29.41
N GLU A 33 14.15 16.47 -30.46
CA GLU A 33 12.93 16.73 -31.22
C GLU A 33 11.69 16.32 -30.41
N LYS A 34 10.50 16.73 -30.88
CA LYS A 34 9.24 16.37 -30.24
C LYS A 34 9.07 14.86 -30.18
N GLY A 35 8.59 14.38 -29.03
CA GLY A 35 8.32 12.99 -28.75
C GLY A 35 6.84 12.69 -28.59
N ASN A 36 6.52 11.46 -28.18
CA ASN A 36 5.16 11.08 -27.79
C ASN A 36 4.82 11.63 -26.41
N SER A 37 3.56 11.93 -26.14
CA SER A 37 3.14 12.32 -24.79
C SER A 37 3.32 11.14 -23.82
N SER A 38 3.83 11.44 -22.63
CA SER A 38 3.79 10.50 -21.51
C SER A 38 2.55 10.73 -20.65
N SER A 39 2.15 9.70 -19.90
CA SER A 39 1.03 9.81 -18.98
C SER A 39 1.46 10.58 -17.72
N PRO A 40 0.78 11.69 -17.35
CA PRO A 40 1.12 12.45 -16.15
C PRO A 40 0.82 11.68 -14.85
N ILE A 41 0.06 10.59 -14.95
CA ILE A 41 -0.38 9.77 -13.82
C ILE A 41 0.24 8.36 -13.84
N LEU A 42 1.36 8.17 -14.56
CA LEU A 42 1.89 6.82 -14.85
C LEU A 42 2.19 5.98 -13.60
N TYR A 43 2.81 6.52 -12.56
CA TYR A 43 3.17 5.74 -11.37
C TYR A 43 2.31 6.16 -10.17
N GLY A 44 1.75 5.17 -9.48
CA GLY A 44 0.91 5.37 -8.30
C GLY A 44 0.88 4.14 -7.41
N PHE A 45 -0.19 4.02 -6.64
CA PHE A 45 -0.32 3.03 -5.59
C PHE A 45 -1.57 2.17 -5.81
N MET A 46 -1.46 0.89 -5.49
CA MET A 46 -2.58 -0.03 -5.33
C MET A 46 -2.70 -0.34 -3.84
N PHE A 47 -3.91 -0.28 -3.29
CA PHE A 47 -4.15 -0.55 -1.88
C PHE A 47 -5.42 -1.35 -1.63
N GLU A 48 -5.23 -2.48 -0.96
CA GLU A 48 -6.22 -3.17 -0.14
C GLU A 48 -5.66 -3.43 1.26
N ASP A 49 -6.54 -3.77 2.21
CA ASP A 49 -6.15 -4.25 3.54
C ASP A 49 -5.70 -5.73 3.50
N ILE A 50 -4.42 -5.93 3.20
CA ILE A 50 -3.66 -7.19 3.16
C ILE A 50 -2.41 -7.03 4.02
N ASN A 51 -1.92 -8.09 4.68
CA ASN A 51 -0.71 -8.04 5.52
C ASN A 51 -0.79 -6.99 6.64
N HIS A 52 -1.99 -6.70 7.14
CA HIS A 52 -2.26 -5.57 8.04
C HIS A 52 -1.79 -4.22 7.46
N SER A 53 -1.96 -4.00 6.15
CA SER A 53 -1.64 -2.74 5.49
C SER A 53 -2.57 -1.60 5.92
N GLY A 54 -3.84 -1.88 6.17
CA GLY A 54 -4.84 -0.96 6.73
C GLY A 54 -4.82 -1.04 8.25
N ASP A 55 -5.61 -1.93 8.82
CA ASP A 55 -5.69 -2.18 10.27
C ASP A 55 -4.38 -2.73 10.83
N GLY A 56 -3.70 -1.90 11.62
CA GLY A 56 -2.36 -2.16 12.17
C GLY A 56 -1.24 -1.53 11.36
N GLY A 57 -1.53 -1.12 10.12
CA GLY A 57 -0.59 -0.55 9.17
C GLY A 57 -0.69 0.96 9.05
N ILE A 58 -1.12 1.42 7.87
CA ILE A 58 -1.19 2.84 7.55
C ILE A 58 -2.32 3.55 8.29
N TYR A 59 -3.37 2.84 8.69
CA TYR A 59 -4.40 3.43 9.56
C TYR A 59 -3.81 3.74 10.95
N GLY A 60 -4.09 4.93 11.48
CA GLY A 60 -3.43 5.44 12.68
C GLY A 60 -3.84 4.79 14.00
N GLN A 61 -4.93 4.02 14.02
CA GLN A 61 -5.40 3.30 15.21
C GLN A 61 -4.41 2.20 15.61
N LEU A 62 -4.00 2.19 16.87
CA LEU A 62 -2.96 1.28 17.37
C LEU A 62 -3.48 0.07 18.15
N LEU A 63 -4.76 0.05 18.53
CA LEU A 63 -5.32 -1.05 19.32
C LEU A 63 -5.94 -2.10 18.41
N ARG A 64 -5.54 -3.36 18.57
CA ARG A 64 -6.11 -4.48 17.82
C ARG A 64 -7.37 -4.98 18.50
N ASN A 65 -8.37 -5.38 17.71
CA ASN A 65 -9.66 -5.88 18.21
C ASN A 65 -10.33 -4.86 19.15
N ASN A 66 -10.30 -3.59 18.76
CA ASN A 66 -10.64 -2.46 19.60
C ASN A 66 -12.15 -2.26 19.81
N GLY A 67 -12.98 -2.73 18.88
CA GLY A 67 -14.43 -2.74 18.98
C GLY A 67 -15.02 -4.11 19.36
N LEU A 68 -14.22 -5.17 19.53
CA LEU A 68 -14.70 -6.55 19.67
C LEU A 68 -15.70 -6.93 18.54
N GLN A 69 -15.42 -6.42 17.34
CA GLN A 69 -16.29 -6.57 16.18
C GLN A 69 -16.19 -7.98 15.58
N GLY A 70 -17.18 -8.34 14.77
CA GLY A 70 -17.24 -9.60 14.05
C GLY A 70 -18.17 -10.64 14.65
N SER A 71 -18.40 -11.70 13.86
CA SER A 71 -19.40 -12.73 14.16
C SER A 71 -18.95 -13.75 15.22
N LYS A 72 -17.66 -13.79 15.54
CA LYS A 72 -17.06 -14.64 16.57
C LYS A 72 -16.12 -13.79 17.43
N PRO A 73 -16.66 -12.86 18.22
CA PRO A 73 -15.82 -11.97 19.02
C PRO A 73 -15.07 -12.75 20.09
N ASP A 74 -13.82 -12.37 20.33
CA ASP A 74 -12.98 -12.97 21.36
C ASP A 74 -12.13 -11.89 22.05
N LEU A 75 -11.24 -12.33 22.94
CA LEU A 75 -10.33 -11.45 23.68
C LEU A 75 -8.96 -11.32 22.98
N THR A 76 -8.88 -11.53 21.67
CA THR A 76 -7.62 -11.34 20.92
C THR A 76 -7.02 -9.98 21.25
N ALA A 77 -5.72 -9.97 21.56
CA ALA A 77 -4.93 -8.83 22.06
C ALA A 77 -5.24 -8.33 23.48
N TRP A 78 -6.31 -8.77 24.15
CA TRP A 78 -6.71 -8.30 25.48
C TRP A 78 -6.29 -9.26 26.60
N ALA A 79 -5.80 -8.73 27.72
CA ALA A 79 -5.49 -9.50 28.92
C ALA A 79 -5.90 -8.75 30.20
N ALA A 80 -6.28 -9.48 31.26
CA ALA A 80 -6.68 -8.88 32.54
C ALA A 80 -5.48 -8.39 33.36
N VAL A 81 -5.70 -7.34 34.16
CA VAL A 81 -4.75 -6.81 35.14
C VAL A 81 -5.36 -6.88 36.54
N GLY A 82 -4.57 -7.35 37.51
CA GLY A 82 -4.97 -7.43 38.92
C GLY A 82 -6.04 -8.49 39.21
N ASP A 83 -6.74 -8.34 40.34
CA ASP A 83 -7.80 -9.26 40.79
C ASP A 83 -9.14 -9.04 40.06
N ALA A 84 -9.10 -9.14 38.73
CA ALA A 84 -10.26 -9.00 37.87
C ALA A 84 -10.32 -10.08 36.79
N THR A 85 -11.46 -10.18 36.12
CA THR A 85 -11.68 -11.05 34.97
C THR A 85 -12.28 -10.23 33.83
N ILE A 86 -11.82 -10.46 32.61
CA ILE A 86 -12.40 -9.83 31.41
C ILE A 86 -13.15 -10.84 30.57
N THR A 87 -14.27 -10.40 29.98
CA THR A 87 -15.09 -11.21 29.07
C THR A 87 -15.68 -10.32 27.97
N VAL A 88 -16.00 -10.92 26.82
CA VAL A 88 -16.80 -10.27 25.78
C VAL A 88 -18.27 -10.32 26.22
N ASP A 89 -18.95 -9.17 26.26
CA ASP A 89 -20.35 -9.04 26.64
C ASP A 89 -21.21 -8.53 25.48
N ALA A 90 -22.18 -9.35 25.07
CA ALA A 90 -23.18 -9.03 24.05
C ALA A 90 -24.48 -8.44 24.63
N GLN A 91 -24.63 -8.39 25.95
CA GLN A 91 -25.83 -7.84 26.60
C GLN A 91 -25.77 -6.32 26.79
N ASN A 92 -24.59 -5.73 26.62
CA ASN A 92 -24.37 -4.29 26.70
C ASN A 92 -23.66 -3.79 25.43
N PRO A 93 -24.33 -3.81 24.27
CA PRO A 93 -23.78 -3.27 23.04
C PRO A 93 -23.54 -1.76 23.18
N LEU A 94 -22.48 -1.24 22.56
CA LEU A 94 -22.24 0.20 22.48
C LEU A 94 -23.22 0.84 21.49
N THR A 95 -23.32 0.25 20.30
CA THR A 95 -24.27 0.60 19.23
C THR A 95 -24.74 -0.70 18.55
N GLU A 96 -25.65 -0.60 17.58
CA GLU A 96 -25.98 -1.76 16.73
C GLU A 96 -24.79 -2.24 15.89
N ALA A 97 -23.90 -1.31 15.48
CA ALA A 97 -22.70 -1.62 14.71
C ALA A 97 -21.56 -2.19 15.58
N ILE A 98 -21.49 -1.81 16.85
CA ILE A 98 -20.54 -2.33 17.84
C ILE A 98 -21.32 -3.13 18.89
N PRO A 99 -21.73 -4.38 18.55
CA PRO A 99 -22.68 -5.16 19.34
C PRO A 99 -22.09 -5.78 20.61
N HIS A 100 -20.79 -5.62 20.84
CA HIS A 100 -20.08 -6.20 21.97
C HIS A 100 -19.36 -5.13 22.79
N SER A 101 -19.14 -5.42 24.08
CA SER A 101 -18.31 -4.63 24.97
C SER A 101 -17.35 -5.52 25.76
N LEU A 102 -16.24 -4.95 26.24
CA LEU A 102 -15.31 -5.61 27.14
C LEU A 102 -15.82 -5.44 28.58
N LYS A 103 -16.28 -6.53 29.18
CA LYS A 103 -16.74 -6.54 30.57
C LYS A 103 -15.60 -6.86 31.51
N LEU A 104 -15.34 -5.96 32.45
CA LEU A 104 -14.42 -6.10 33.57
C LEU A 104 -15.20 -6.47 34.83
N ASP A 105 -15.06 -7.70 35.29
CA ASP A 105 -15.60 -8.20 36.55
C ASP A 105 -14.55 -8.13 37.66
N VAL A 106 -14.81 -7.34 38.71
CA VAL A 106 -13.86 -7.11 39.80
C VAL A 106 -14.29 -7.87 41.04
N LYS A 107 -13.39 -8.69 41.61
CA LYS A 107 -13.69 -9.49 42.80
C LYS A 107 -14.02 -8.60 43.99
N GLN A 108 -14.94 -9.08 44.84
CA GLN A 108 -15.23 -8.41 46.11
C GLN A 108 -13.97 -8.37 46.97
N GLY A 109 -13.65 -7.19 47.51
CA GLY A 109 -12.44 -6.98 48.31
C GLY A 109 -11.15 -6.79 47.51
N ALA A 110 -11.23 -6.69 46.18
CA ALA A 110 -10.08 -6.27 45.37
C ALA A 110 -9.58 -4.89 45.80
N SER A 111 -8.28 -4.65 45.64
CA SER A 111 -7.63 -3.37 45.94
C SER A 111 -6.45 -3.15 44.99
N GLY A 112 -6.02 -1.91 44.82
CA GLY A 112 -4.97 -1.57 43.87
C GLY A 112 -5.47 -1.59 42.41
N ALA A 113 -4.55 -1.54 41.46
CA ALA A 113 -4.91 -1.42 40.05
C ALA A 113 -5.56 -2.72 39.53
N VAL A 114 -6.78 -2.60 39.00
CA VAL A 114 -7.48 -3.67 38.28
C VAL A 114 -7.95 -3.15 36.92
N GLY A 115 -7.92 -3.99 35.90
CA GLY A 115 -8.29 -3.56 34.55
C GLY A 115 -7.81 -4.54 33.49
N PHE A 116 -7.23 -3.99 32.41
CA PHE A 116 -6.80 -4.79 31.26
C PHE A 116 -5.70 -4.10 30.45
N THR A 117 -4.99 -4.91 29.65
CA THR A 117 -4.04 -4.48 28.64
C THR A 117 -4.52 -4.83 27.23
N ASN A 118 -4.06 -4.06 26.24
CA ASN A 118 -4.09 -4.44 24.83
C ASN A 118 -2.66 -4.47 24.27
N GLU A 119 -2.30 -5.53 23.56
CA GLU A 119 -0.95 -5.67 22.97
C GLU A 119 -0.75 -4.89 21.66
N GLY A 120 -1.78 -4.23 21.15
CA GLY A 120 -1.78 -3.62 19.82
C GLY A 120 -1.66 -4.65 18.71
N TYR A 121 -1.09 -4.24 17.58
CA TYR A 121 -0.81 -5.11 16.45
C TYR A 121 0.60 -5.71 16.59
N TRP A 122 0.76 -6.65 17.54
CA TRP A 122 2.05 -7.17 18.00
C TRP A 122 3.00 -6.08 18.53
N GLY A 123 2.43 -5.03 19.12
CA GLY A 123 3.15 -3.89 19.66
C GLY A 123 2.43 -2.56 19.48
N VAL A 124 2.91 -1.53 20.18
CA VAL A 124 2.44 -0.14 20.10
C VAL A 124 3.64 0.77 19.82
N PRO A 125 3.72 1.45 18.66
CA PRO A 125 4.83 2.31 18.29
C PRO A 125 4.78 3.66 19.02
N VAL A 126 5.31 3.72 20.24
CA VAL A 126 5.37 5.00 20.99
C VAL A 126 6.48 5.89 20.43
N ASP A 127 6.10 6.84 19.57
CA ASP A 127 7.02 7.71 18.82
C ASP A 127 7.47 8.96 19.57
N GLY A 128 6.90 9.23 20.75
CA GLY A 128 7.16 10.42 21.55
C GLY A 128 6.21 11.59 21.27
N SER A 129 5.24 11.44 20.36
CA SER A 129 4.14 12.39 20.16
C SER A 129 3.14 12.33 21.32
N GLU A 130 2.22 13.30 21.39
CA GLU A 130 1.08 13.22 22.29
C GLU A 130 0.02 12.30 21.67
N PHE A 131 -0.42 11.30 22.44
CA PHE A 131 -1.41 10.33 21.96
C PHE A 131 -2.81 10.77 22.40
N LEU A 132 -3.81 10.55 21.55
CA LEU A 132 -5.22 10.69 21.88
C LEU A 132 -5.79 9.31 22.18
N ASN A 133 -6.26 9.12 23.41
CA ASN A 133 -7.01 7.94 23.82
C ASN A 133 -8.50 8.28 23.94
N THR A 134 -9.34 7.41 23.39
CA THR A 134 -10.80 7.48 23.53
C THR A 134 -11.34 6.09 23.86
N PHE A 135 -12.37 6.01 24.68
CA PHE A 135 -13.13 4.79 24.94
C PHE A 135 -14.49 5.12 25.52
N TRP A 136 -15.40 4.15 25.53
CA TRP A 136 -16.71 4.27 26.16
C TRP A 136 -16.78 3.42 27.43
N ILE A 137 -17.43 3.91 28.48
CA ILE A 137 -17.64 3.18 29.73
C ILE A 137 -19.11 3.17 30.16
N LYS A 138 -19.59 2.03 30.65
CA LYS A 138 -20.91 1.84 31.26
C LYS A 138 -20.77 1.04 32.56
N GLY A 139 -21.53 1.43 33.58
CA GLY A 139 -21.46 0.86 34.93
C GLY A 139 -21.35 1.95 35.98
N ASN A 140 -21.77 1.65 37.21
CA ASN A 140 -21.71 2.61 38.31
C ASN A 140 -20.25 2.78 38.75
N PHE A 141 -19.65 3.90 38.35
CA PHE A 141 -18.26 4.21 38.65
C PHE A 141 -18.13 5.70 38.97
N SER A 142 -17.28 6.02 39.93
CA SER A 142 -16.83 7.38 40.21
C SER A 142 -15.43 7.29 40.81
N GLY A 143 -14.43 7.75 40.06
CA GLY A 143 -13.05 7.68 40.49
C GLY A 143 -12.08 8.01 39.37
N ASP A 144 -10.83 7.63 39.59
CA ASP A 144 -9.76 7.82 38.62
C ASP A 144 -9.62 6.60 37.72
N ILE A 145 -9.57 6.83 36.41
CA ILE A 145 -9.15 5.86 35.41
C ILE A 145 -7.72 6.22 35.01
N THR A 146 -6.81 5.26 35.11
CA THR A 146 -5.41 5.44 34.72
C THR A 146 -5.18 4.71 33.41
N VAL A 147 -4.66 5.42 32.42
CA VAL A 147 -4.26 4.85 31.12
C VAL A 147 -2.75 5.00 30.99
N ARG A 148 -2.05 3.93 30.60
CA ARG A 148 -0.59 3.88 30.48
C ARG A 148 -0.16 3.19 29.20
N LEU A 149 1.01 3.58 28.71
CA LEU A 149 1.78 2.89 27.68
C LEU A 149 3.02 2.33 28.36
N VAL A 150 3.09 1.00 28.52
CA VAL A 150 4.06 0.34 29.39
C VAL A 150 4.85 -0.70 28.60
N GLY A 151 6.17 -0.70 28.71
CA GLY A 151 7.03 -1.70 28.09
C GLY A 151 6.69 -3.11 28.58
N ASN A 152 6.29 -3.99 27.67
CA ASN A 152 5.77 -5.33 27.95
C ASN A 152 6.75 -6.16 28.80
N ASN A 153 8.04 -6.09 28.47
CA ASN A 153 9.09 -6.87 29.14
C ASN A 153 9.79 -6.14 30.29
N THR A 154 9.65 -4.81 30.37
CA THR A 154 10.46 -3.98 31.28
C THR A 154 9.65 -3.29 32.36
N GLY A 155 8.33 -3.17 32.18
CA GLY A 155 7.47 -2.34 33.04
C GLY A 155 7.77 -0.83 32.92
N THR A 156 8.60 -0.41 31.97
CA THR A 156 8.96 1.00 31.78
C THR A 156 7.75 1.77 31.27
N GLU A 157 7.36 2.82 31.96
CA GLU A 157 6.28 3.69 31.51
C GLU A 157 6.80 4.69 30.46
N TYR A 158 6.24 4.62 29.26
CA TYR A 158 6.54 5.55 28.17
C TYR A 158 5.51 6.67 28.05
N GLY A 159 4.35 6.54 28.69
CA GLY A 159 3.37 7.61 28.80
C GLY A 159 2.23 7.20 29.72
N SER A 160 1.61 8.18 30.37
CA SER A 160 0.43 7.94 31.20
C SER A 160 -0.46 9.17 31.30
N THR A 161 -1.74 8.91 31.60
CA THR A 161 -2.69 9.93 31.96
C THR A 161 -3.66 9.39 33.01
N LYS A 162 -4.23 10.28 33.81
CA LYS A 162 -5.20 9.96 34.84
C LYS A 162 -6.45 10.81 34.64
N ILE A 163 -7.60 10.16 34.59
CA ILE A 163 -8.87 10.75 34.20
C ILE A 163 -9.87 10.55 35.33
N SER A 164 -10.23 11.62 36.03
CA SER A 164 -11.29 11.57 37.05
C SER A 164 -12.66 11.69 36.37
N LYS A 165 -13.44 10.60 36.37
CA LYS A 165 -14.76 10.55 35.74
C LYS A 165 -15.76 9.71 36.52
N SER A 166 -17.03 9.93 36.20
CA SER A 166 -18.15 9.13 36.68
C SER A 166 -18.95 8.58 35.52
N SER A 167 -19.44 7.35 35.65
CA SER A 167 -20.39 6.70 34.73
C SER A 167 -21.53 6.05 35.51
N ASN A 168 -22.58 5.65 34.80
CA ASN A 168 -23.74 4.97 35.38
C ASN A 168 -24.08 3.69 34.60
N SER A 169 -24.98 2.88 35.16
CA SER A 169 -25.41 1.62 34.56
C SER A 169 -26.40 1.77 33.39
N SER A 170 -26.88 2.97 33.08
CA SER A 170 -27.91 3.18 32.04
C SER A 170 -27.30 3.29 30.65
N ASN A 171 -26.34 4.19 30.46
CA ASN A 171 -25.78 4.51 29.14
C ASN A 171 -24.24 4.48 29.14
N PHE A 172 -23.67 4.15 27.98
CA PHE A 172 -22.25 4.38 27.75
C PHE A 172 -21.93 5.87 27.75
N THR A 173 -20.79 6.22 28.37
CA THR A 173 -20.23 7.57 28.39
C THR A 173 -18.88 7.55 27.70
N GLN A 174 -18.70 8.37 26.67
CA GLN A 174 -17.41 8.52 26.03
C GLN A 174 -16.44 9.26 26.95
N ILE A 175 -15.21 8.76 27.01
CA ILE A 175 -14.08 9.37 27.69
C ILE A 175 -12.98 9.56 26.67
N SER A 176 -12.39 10.76 26.67
CA SER A 176 -11.24 11.07 25.84
C SER A 176 -10.18 11.77 26.68
N ALA A 177 -8.91 11.41 26.48
CA ALA A 177 -7.78 11.99 27.17
C ALA A 177 -6.52 11.97 26.30
N LYS A 178 -5.69 12.99 26.52
CA LYS A 178 -4.36 13.09 25.94
C LYS A 178 -3.34 12.41 26.84
N ILE A 179 -2.41 11.69 26.23
CA ILE A 179 -1.31 11.00 26.89
C ILE A 179 0.00 11.62 26.40
N PRO A 180 0.70 12.41 27.24
CA PRO A 180 2.06 12.81 26.92
C PRO A 180 2.96 11.58 26.96
N THR A 181 3.80 11.40 25.93
CA THR A 181 4.68 10.23 25.82
C THR A 181 6.16 10.60 25.68
N LYS A 182 7.01 9.62 25.93
CA LYS A 182 8.43 9.59 25.61
C LYS A 182 8.63 8.46 24.62
N LYS A 183 9.42 8.71 23.57
CA LYS A 183 9.70 7.71 22.54
C LYS A 183 10.26 6.42 23.17
N ALA A 184 9.62 5.29 22.84
CA ALA A 184 10.09 3.97 23.23
C ALA A 184 11.24 3.49 22.31
N PRO A 185 12.15 2.64 22.79
CA PRO A 185 13.25 2.10 21.98
C PRO A 185 12.77 1.09 20.92
N ASP A 186 11.63 0.45 21.16
CA ASP A 186 11.02 -0.54 20.28
C ASP A 186 9.48 -0.54 20.43
N GLY A 187 8.81 -1.43 19.70
CA GLY A 187 7.36 -1.59 19.72
C GLY A 187 6.82 -2.49 20.83
N ALA A 188 7.66 -3.05 21.71
CA ALA A 188 7.24 -3.98 22.76
C ALA A 188 6.58 -3.23 23.94
N VAL A 189 5.49 -2.54 23.64
CA VAL A 189 4.71 -1.69 24.53
C VAL A 189 3.26 -2.16 24.53
N LEU A 190 2.66 -2.22 25.71
CA LEU A 190 1.24 -2.49 25.93
C LEU A 190 0.50 -1.18 26.20
N TYR A 191 -0.73 -1.11 25.71
CA TYR A 191 -1.74 -0.21 26.25
C TYR A 191 -2.29 -0.84 27.53
N GLU A 192 -2.41 -0.07 28.61
CA GLU A 192 -3.01 -0.53 29.87
C GLU A 192 -4.05 0.49 30.36
N LEU A 193 -5.24 0.01 30.74
CA LEU A 193 -6.27 0.81 31.39
C LEU A 193 -6.64 0.15 32.72
N THR A 194 -6.57 0.91 33.82
CA THR A 194 -6.90 0.44 35.16
C THR A 194 -7.73 1.43 35.97
N VAL A 195 -8.47 0.90 36.94
CA VAL A 195 -9.16 1.63 38.01
C VAL A 195 -8.71 1.07 39.36
N ASP A 196 -9.01 1.76 40.47
CA ASP A 196 -8.78 1.21 41.81
C ASP A 196 -9.83 0.15 42.14
N GLY A 197 -9.39 -1.09 42.37
CA GLY A 197 -10.25 -2.22 42.74
C GLY A 197 -11.08 -1.94 44.00
N ALA A 198 -10.59 -1.10 44.92
CA ALA A 198 -11.36 -0.72 46.11
C ALA A 198 -12.62 0.10 45.76
N SER A 199 -12.60 0.80 44.61
CA SER A 199 -13.73 1.62 44.13
C SER A 199 -14.81 0.81 43.41
N VAL A 200 -14.48 -0.40 42.94
CA VAL A 200 -15.35 -1.22 42.07
C VAL A 200 -15.46 -2.68 42.51
N GLY A 201 -14.95 -3.05 43.68
CA GLY A 201 -14.94 -4.42 44.17
C GLY A 201 -16.35 -5.01 44.31
N GLY A 202 -16.57 -6.18 43.70
CA GLY A 202 -17.88 -6.85 43.67
C GLY A 202 -18.85 -6.27 42.63
N SER A 203 -18.35 -5.47 41.69
CA SER A 203 -19.13 -4.90 40.59
C SER A 203 -18.48 -5.17 39.24
N SER A 204 -19.19 -4.77 38.17
CA SER A 204 -18.73 -4.90 36.80
C SER A 204 -18.77 -3.56 36.08
N LEU A 205 -17.81 -3.34 35.20
CA LEU A 205 -17.79 -2.22 34.25
C LEU A 205 -17.73 -2.77 32.83
N ASN A 206 -18.45 -2.16 31.90
CA ASN A 206 -18.38 -2.47 30.49
C ASN A 206 -17.68 -1.35 29.75
N PHE A 207 -16.82 -1.71 28.81
CA PHE A 207 -16.08 -0.78 27.98
C PHE A 207 -16.31 -1.05 26.50
N GLY A 208 -16.55 -0.01 25.71
CA GLY A 208 -16.81 -0.12 24.27
C GLY A 208 -15.84 0.73 23.47
N LEU A 209 -15.54 0.29 22.25
CA LEU A 209 -14.71 0.96 21.23
C LEU A 209 -13.52 1.74 21.81
N PHE A 210 -12.37 1.08 21.89
CA PHE A 210 -11.15 1.71 22.33
C PHE A 210 -10.41 2.35 21.15
N GLU A 211 -9.82 3.52 21.35
CA GLU A 211 -9.03 4.21 20.34
C GLU A 211 -7.76 4.76 20.96
N LEU A 212 -6.64 4.57 20.27
CA LEU A 212 -5.35 5.11 20.62
C LEU A 212 -4.66 5.55 19.33
N PHE A 213 -4.62 6.87 19.13
CA PHE A 213 -3.96 7.47 17.98
C PHE A 213 -2.72 8.25 18.43
N PRO A 214 -1.56 8.09 17.78
CA PRO A 214 -0.47 9.05 17.88
C PRO A 214 -0.85 10.32 17.11
N GLN A 215 0.07 11.27 16.99
CA GLN A 215 -0.09 12.31 15.97
C GLN A 215 -0.16 11.69 14.57
N THR A 216 -1.24 11.94 13.85
CA THR A 216 -1.49 11.40 12.51
C THR A 216 -0.89 12.27 11.40
N TYR A 217 -0.74 11.68 10.21
CA TYR A 217 -0.27 12.37 9.02
C TYR A 217 -1.18 13.56 8.71
N LYS A 218 -0.57 14.73 8.48
CA LYS A 218 -1.26 16.03 8.34
C LYS A 218 -2.25 16.35 9.49
N SER A 219 -2.09 15.73 10.65
CA SER A 219 -2.95 15.92 11.83
C SER A 219 -4.44 15.64 11.57
N ARG A 220 -4.75 14.72 10.64
CA ARG A 220 -6.13 14.28 10.38
C ARG A 220 -6.66 13.43 11.53
N SER A 221 -7.83 13.78 12.09
CA SER A 221 -8.57 12.87 12.96
C SER A 221 -8.87 11.57 12.20
N ASN A 222 -8.82 10.42 12.89
CA ASN A 222 -8.99 9.10 12.27
C ASN A 222 -8.01 8.82 11.11
N GLY A 223 -6.88 9.53 11.09
CA GLY A 223 -5.99 9.60 9.93
C GLY A 223 -4.92 8.51 9.88
N LEU A 224 -3.95 8.75 8.99
CA LEU A 224 -2.89 7.80 8.70
C LEU A 224 -1.71 7.91 9.69
N LYS A 225 -0.97 6.82 9.85
CA LYS A 225 0.29 6.73 10.61
C LYS A 225 1.42 7.42 9.82
N PRO A 226 2.03 8.52 10.31
CA PRO A 226 3.06 9.26 9.58
C PRO A 226 4.25 8.41 9.15
N GLN A 227 4.68 7.49 10.03
CA GLN A 227 5.81 6.60 9.78
C GLN A 227 5.63 5.79 8.48
N VAL A 228 4.42 5.34 8.17
CA VAL A 228 4.11 4.56 6.95
C VAL A 228 3.71 5.47 5.79
N ALA A 229 2.99 6.56 6.07
CA ALA A 229 2.56 7.53 5.07
C ALA A 229 3.72 8.32 4.44
N GLN A 230 4.79 8.60 5.19
CA GLN A 230 5.87 9.45 4.72
C GLN A 230 6.68 8.84 3.56
N PRO A 231 7.13 7.57 3.60
CA PRO A 231 7.81 6.95 2.46
C PRO A 231 6.96 6.92 1.18
N LEU A 232 5.62 6.78 1.31
CA LEU A 232 4.70 6.88 0.18
C LEU A 232 4.66 8.31 -0.39
N ALA A 233 4.58 9.32 0.48
CA ALA A 233 4.64 10.72 0.04
C ALA A 233 5.99 11.06 -0.65
N ASP A 234 7.09 10.50 -0.16
CA ASP A 234 8.43 10.69 -0.73
C ASP A 234 8.59 10.04 -2.11
N MET A 235 7.81 8.99 -2.38
CA MET A 235 7.72 8.38 -3.71
C MET A 235 7.06 9.29 -4.73
N LYS A 236 6.23 10.26 -4.30
CA LYS A 236 5.48 11.19 -5.18
C LYS A 236 4.63 10.45 -6.21
N GLY A 237 3.86 9.46 -5.78
CA GLY A 237 2.85 8.80 -6.61
C GLY A 237 1.84 9.81 -7.18
N SER A 238 1.12 9.42 -8.24
CA SER A 238 0.10 10.27 -8.89
C SER A 238 -1.33 9.81 -8.65
N PHE A 239 -1.54 8.56 -8.24
CA PHE A 239 -2.86 7.99 -8.01
C PHE A 239 -2.85 6.97 -6.88
N LEU A 240 -4.05 6.67 -6.37
CA LEU A 240 -4.32 5.59 -5.42
C LEU A 240 -5.52 4.77 -5.93
N ARG A 241 -5.31 3.50 -6.24
CA ARG A 241 -6.37 2.49 -6.46
C ARG A 241 -6.76 1.89 -5.12
N PHE A 242 -8.04 1.95 -4.79
CA PHE A 242 -8.60 1.47 -3.52
C PHE A 242 -10.11 1.18 -3.68
N PRO A 243 -10.77 0.45 -2.76
CA PRO A 243 -10.22 -0.32 -1.63
C PRO A 243 -9.79 -1.74 -2.04
N GLY A 244 -9.67 -1.98 -3.35
CA GLY A 244 -9.64 -3.28 -3.98
C GLY A 244 -8.25 -3.83 -4.31
N GLY A 245 -8.27 -4.80 -5.22
CA GLY A 245 -7.75 -6.13 -4.92
C GLY A 245 -8.84 -7.02 -4.32
N ASN A 246 -8.49 -8.22 -3.87
CA ASN A 246 -9.44 -9.21 -3.35
C ASN A 246 -10.33 -8.68 -2.23
N ASN A 247 -9.81 -7.78 -1.37
CA ASN A 247 -10.53 -7.27 -0.22
C ASN A 247 -11.75 -6.40 -0.58
N LEU A 248 -11.93 -5.95 -1.83
CA LEU A 248 -13.16 -5.34 -2.33
C LEU A 248 -14.28 -6.36 -2.50
N GLU A 249 -13.94 -7.51 -3.08
CA GLU A 249 -14.89 -8.53 -3.55
C GLU A 249 -15.62 -9.20 -2.40
N GLY A 250 -14.91 -9.47 -1.30
CA GLY A 250 -15.40 -10.33 -0.24
C GLY A 250 -15.48 -11.78 -0.69
N ALA A 251 -15.41 -12.69 0.26
CA ALA A 251 -15.62 -14.10 -0.01
C ALA A 251 -17.10 -14.49 -0.18
N SER A 252 -18.06 -13.57 0.00
CA SER A 252 -19.48 -13.74 -0.37
C SER A 252 -20.15 -12.39 -0.57
N GLU A 253 -21.34 -12.35 -1.20
CA GLU A 253 -22.15 -11.12 -1.39
C GLU A 253 -22.30 -10.27 -0.10
N THR A 254 -22.50 -10.94 1.04
CA THR A 254 -22.67 -10.29 2.36
C THR A 254 -21.36 -9.86 3.01
N ARG A 255 -20.22 -10.38 2.55
CA ARG A 255 -18.86 -10.10 3.05
C ARG A 255 -18.06 -9.14 2.17
N ARG A 256 -18.63 -8.70 1.04
CA ARG A 256 -18.05 -7.65 0.19
C ARG A 256 -17.78 -6.38 1.00
N TRP A 257 -16.88 -5.56 0.48
CA TRP A 257 -16.73 -4.20 0.98
C TRP A 257 -17.98 -3.36 0.64
N LYS A 258 -18.48 -2.59 1.62
CA LYS A 258 -19.68 -1.74 1.48
C LYS A 258 -19.37 -0.33 1.94
N TRP A 259 -19.32 0.60 1.01
CA TRP A 259 -18.94 1.99 1.26
C TRP A 259 -19.70 2.64 2.42
N ASN A 260 -21.01 2.40 2.50
CA ASN A 260 -21.90 3.01 3.49
C ASN A 260 -21.70 2.46 4.92
N GLU A 261 -21.03 1.31 5.07
CA GLU A 261 -20.62 0.76 6.38
C GLU A 261 -19.25 1.31 6.82
N THR A 262 -18.59 2.12 5.98
CA THR A 262 -17.24 2.67 6.21
C THR A 262 -17.20 4.20 6.42
N ILE A 263 -18.34 4.88 6.39
CA ILE A 263 -18.40 6.36 6.51
C ILE A 263 -19.05 6.79 7.83
N GLY A 264 -18.84 8.06 8.20
CA GLY A 264 -19.41 8.62 9.42
C GLY A 264 -18.68 8.18 10.70
N PRO A 265 -19.32 8.36 11.87
CA PRO A 265 -18.70 8.05 13.16
C PRO A 265 -18.28 6.58 13.27
N VAL A 266 -17.07 6.32 13.77
CA VAL A 266 -16.47 4.98 13.86
C VAL A 266 -17.25 4.03 14.77
N GLU A 267 -17.95 4.55 15.78
CA GLU A 267 -18.87 3.78 16.62
C GLU A 267 -20.11 3.26 15.89
N ASN A 268 -20.34 3.69 14.65
CA ASN A 268 -21.42 3.21 13.79
C ASN A 268 -20.91 2.35 12.63
N ARG A 269 -19.60 2.02 12.59
CA ARG A 269 -19.00 1.17 11.55
C ARG A 269 -18.91 -0.27 12.06
N PRO A 270 -19.64 -1.23 11.46
CA PRO A 270 -19.65 -2.62 11.94
C PRO A 270 -18.34 -3.35 11.65
N GLY A 271 -17.56 -2.86 10.69
CA GLY A 271 -16.44 -3.59 10.12
C GLY A 271 -16.92 -4.86 9.39
N ARG A 272 -15.98 -5.67 8.92
CA ARG A 272 -16.29 -6.93 8.24
C ARG A 272 -15.14 -7.93 8.31
N GLN A 273 -15.45 -9.18 8.02
CA GLN A 273 -14.41 -10.17 7.73
C GLN A 273 -13.82 -9.85 6.35
N GLY A 274 -12.55 -9.45 6.32
CA GLY A 274 -11.80 -9.27 5.09
C GLY A 274 -11.35 -10.62 4.49
N ASP A 275 -10.67 -10.54 3.35
CA ASP A 275 -10.31 -11.71 2.53
C ASP A 275 -8.89 -12.24 2.82
N TRP A 276 -8.17 -11.57 3.72
CA TRP A 276 -6.80 -11.92 4.13
C TRP A 276 -6.71 -12.48 5.55
N SER A 277 -7.69 -13.30 5.94
CA SER A 277 -7.76 -14.04 7.22
C SER A 277 -8.03 -13.24 8.51
N TYR A 278 -8.14 -11.91 8.44
CA TYR A 278 -8.45 -11.06 9.60
C TYR A 278 -9.66 -10.15 9.37
N TYR A 279 -10.20 -9.64 10.47
CA TYR A 279 -11.33 -8.73 10.48
C TYR A 279 -10.85 -7.29 10.22
N ASN A 280 -11.52 -6.57 9.31
CA ASN A 280 -11.31 -5.15 9.10
C ASN A 280 -12.28 -4.35 9.96
N THR A 281 -11.78 -3.34 10.67
CA THR A 281 -12.58 -2.42 11.48
C THR A 281 -13.42 -1.48 10.62
N ASP A 282 -13.02 -1.29 9.36
CA ASP A 282 -13.47 -0.26 8.43
C ASP A 282 -13.32 1.17 9.00
N GLY A 283 -12.40 1.35 9.95
CA GLY A 283 -11.96 2.65 10.45
C GLY A 283 -11.16 3.43 9.41
N LEU A 284 -10.40 2.74 8.55
CA LEU A 284 -9.89 3.27 7.28
C LEU A 284 -10.98 3.09 6.21
N GLY A 285 -11.90 4.06 6.16
CA GLY A 285 -13.06 4.04 5.28
C GLY A 285 -12.95 4.98 4.09
N LEU A 286 -14.05 5.11 3.34
CA LEU A 286 -14.11 5.88 2.09
C LEU A 286 -13.59 7.31 2.25
N ASP A 287 -14.03 8.03 3.29
CA ASP A 287 -13.58 9.41 3.53
C ASP A 287 -12.08 9.48 3.87
N GLU A 288 -11.56 8.51 4.63
CA GLU A 288 -10.14 8.44 4.97
C GLU A 288 -9.25 8.17 3.74
N TYR A 289 -9.70 7.36 2.77
CA TYR A 289 -9.01 7.21 1.48
C TYR A 289 -8.98 8.49 0.65
N PHE A 290 -10.09 9.24 0.62
CA PHE A 290 -10.10 10.53 -0.08
C PHE A 290 -9.24 11.57 0.61
N TYR A 291 -9.19 11.60 1.95
CA TYR A 291 -8.23 12.45 2.67
C TYR A 291 -6.78 12.05 2.38
N TRP A 292 -6.48 10.76 2.31
CA TRP A 292 -5.17 10.28 1.87
C TRP A 292 -4.84 10.86 0.48
N CYS A 293 -5.76 10.75 -0.47
CA CYS A 293 -5.57 11.30 -1.81
C CYS A 293 -5.34 12.82 -1.78
N GLU A 294 -6.15 13.60 -1.06
CA GLU A 294 -5.96 15.06 -0.96
C GLU A 294 -4.62 15.45 -0.32
N ASP A 295 -4.25 14.76 0.76
CA ASP A 295 -3.07 15.10 1.55
C ASP A 295 -1.75 14.77 0.85
N MET A 296 -1.79 13.83 -0.11
CA MET A 296 -0.64 13.44 -0.95
C MET A 296 -0.74 13.93 -2.41
N GLY A 297 -1.85 14.58 -2.80
CA GLY A 297 -2.05 15.06 -4.18
C GLY A 297 -2.28 13.93 -5.20
N LEU A 298 -2.93 12.85 -4.79
CA LEU A 298 -3.20 11.66 -5.61
C LEU A 298 -4.55 11.77 -6.31
N THR A 299 -4.63 11.22 -7.52
CA THR A 299 -5.87 10.96 -8.24
C THR A 299 -6.49 9.66 -7.70
N PRO A 300 -7.73 9.66 -7.18
CA PRO A 300 -8.36 8.44 -6.72
C PRO A 300 -8.86 7.60 -7.90
N VAL A 301 -8.62 6.29 -7.82
CA VAL A 301 -9.20 5.24 -8.67
C VAL A 301 -10.07 4.38 -7.75
N LEU A 302 -11.38 4.59 -7.78
CA LEU A 302 -12.32 3.93 -6.87
C LEU A 302 -12.79 2.60 -7.48
N GLY A 303 -12.43 1.50 -6.86
CA GLY A 303 -12.98 0.18 -7.15
C GLY A 303 -14.40 0.04 -6.59
N VAL A 304 -15.34 -0.41 -7.41
CA VAL A 304 -16.74 -0.65 -7.01
C VAL A 304 -17.09 -2.13 -7.17
N TRP A 305 -17.85 -2.67 -6.21
CA TRP A 305 -18.21 -4.09 -6.24
C TRP A 305 -19.17 -4.42 -7.39
N ALA A 306 -18.84 -5.43 -8.20
CA ALA A 306 -19.47 -5.66 -9.49
C ALA A 306 -20.30 -6.95 -9.60
N GLY A 307 -20.86 -7.46 -8.50
CA GLY A 307 -21.70 -8.67 -8.55
C GLY A 307 -20.94 -9.98 -8.38
N PHE A 308 -19.65 -9.97 -8.04
CA PHE A 308 -18.81 -11.16 -7.92
C PHE A 308 -18.10 -11.23 -6.56
N ALA A 309 -17.84 -12.44 -6.07
CA ALA A 309 -17.20 -12.70 -4.78
C ALA A 309 -16.34 -13.97 -4.89
N LEU A 310 -15.30 -14.08 -4.05
CA LEU A 310 -14.19 -15.02 -4.26
C LEU A 310 -14.54 -16.51 -4.04
N GLU A 311 -15.45 -16.84 -3.12
CA GLU A 311 -15.88 -18.24 -2.92
C GLU A 311 -16.96 -18.61 -3.94
N SER A 312 -16.53 -19.14 -5.09
CA SER A 312 -17.40 -19.62 -6.17
C SER A 312 -18.45 -20.62 -5.63
N GLY A 313 -19.74 -20.28 -5.75
CA GLY A 313 -20.88 -21.04 -5.19
C GLY A 313 -21.61 -20.33 -4.04
N GLY A 314 -21.11 -19.19 -3.57
CA GLY A 314 -21.69 -18.36 -2.51
C GLY A 314 -22.73 -17.32 -2.97
N ASN A 315 -23.67 -17.71 -3.86
CA ASN A 315 -24.68 -16.84 -4.50
C ASN A 315 -24.16 -15.80 -5.52
N THR A 316 -22.87 -15.82 -5.86
CA THR A 316 -22.26 -15.01 -6.93
C THR A 316 -21.65 -15.93 -8.02
N PRO A 317 -21.48 -15.47 -9.28
CA PRO A 317 -21.80 -14.15 -9.81
C PRO A 317 -23.31 -13.83 -9.82
N ILE A 318 -23.67 -12.57 -9.56
CA ILE A 318 -25.02 -12.03 -9.69
C ILE A 318 -25.18 -11.45 -11.09
N THR A 319 -26.26 -11.79 -11.79
CA THR A 319 -26.52 -11.33 -13.17
C THR A 319 -27.98 -10.88 -13.36
N GLY A 320 -28.29 -10.29 -14.51
CA GLY A 320 -29.63 -9.82 -14.86
C GLY A 320 -30.21 -8.81 -13.88
N ASP A 321 -31.53 -8.84 -13.71
CA ASP A 321 -32.27 -7.91 -12.84
C ASP A 321 -31.81 -7.93 -11.36
N ALA A 322 -31.19 -9.03 -10.92
CA ALA A 322 -30.67 -9.16 -9.56
C ALA A 322 -29.46 -8.25 -9.29
N LEU A 323 -28.79 -7.72 -10.33
CA LEU A 323 -27.74 -6.73 -10.19
C LEU A 323 -28.26 -5.36 -9.78
N LYS A 324 -29.54 -5.04 -10.07
CA LYS A 324 -30.07 -3.69 -9.93
C LYS A 324 -29.82 -3.07 -8.53
N PRO A 325 -30.05 -3.77 -7.40
CA PRO A 325 -29.79 -3.20 -6.08
C PRO A 325 -28.32 -2.78 -5.87
N TYR A 326 -27.36 -3.49 -6.48
CA TYR A 326 -25.93 -3.18 -6.36
C TYR A 326 -25.51 -2.06 -7.30
N ILE A 327 -26.11 -1.98 -8.48
CA ILE A 327 -25.95 -0.84 -9.38
C ILE A 327 -26.48 0.44 -8.70
N ASP A 328 -27.67 0.36 -8.10
CA ASP A 328 -28.24 1.47 -7.33
C ASP A 328 -27.34 1.85 -6.14
N ASP A 329 -26.74 0.87 -5.45
CA ASP A 329 -25.81 1.10 -4.33
C ASP A 329 -24.54 1.83 -4.77
N VAL A 330 -23.96 1.45 -5.91
CA VAL A 330 -22.80 2.15 -6.51
C VAL A 330 -23.18 3.57 -6.95
N LEU A 331 -24.37 3.78 -7.51
CA LEU A 331 -24.83 5.15 -7.82
C LEU A 331 -25.01 6.00 -6.57
N ASN A 332 -25.44 5.41 -5.45
CA ASN A 332 -25.52 6.09 -4.15
C ASN A 332 -24.13 6.43 -3.61
N GLU A 333 -23.16 5.52 -3.75
CA GLU A 333 -21.75 5.77 -3.42
C GLU A 333 -21.21 6.96 -4.23
N LEU A 334 -21.42 6.95 -5.55
CA LEU A 334 -20.98 8.05 -6.41
C LEU A 334 -21.71 9.36 -6.09
N GLU A 335 -23.00 9.33 -5.71
CA GLU A 335 -23.70 10.53 -5.25
C GLU A 335 -23.13 11.04 -3.92
N TYR A 336 -22.73 10.14 -3.01
CA TYR A 336 -22.01 10.52 -1.79
C TYR A 336 -20.68 11.19 -2.12
N VAL A 337 -19.95 10.71 -3.13
CA VAL A 337 -18.64 11.24 -3.51
C VAL A 337 -18.76 12.56 -4.28
N LEU A 338 -19.57 12.60 -5.33
CA LEU A 338 -19.62 13.65 -6.33
C LEU A 338 -20.80 14.63 -6.17
N GLY A 339 -21.85 14.22 -5.44
CA GLY A 339 -23.09 14.98 -5.34
C GLY A 339 -22.95 16.27 -4.53
N ASP A 340 -23.71 17.29 -4.91
CA ASP A 340 -23.84 18.52 -4.14
C ASP A 340 -24.44 18.26 -2.75
N ALA A 341 -24.13 19.10 -1.76
CA ALA A 341 -24.64 18.95 -0.40
C ALA A 341 -26.19 19.01 -0.29
N SER A 342 -26.89 19.43 -1.34
CA SER A 342 -28.36 19.39 -1.43
C SER A 342 -28.95 18.05 -1.87
N THR A 343 -28.15 17.14 -2.42
CA THR A 343 -28.62 15.80 -2.80
C THR A 343 -28.69 14.88 -1.58
N LYS A 344 -29.33 13.71 -1.71
CA LYS A 344 -29.54 12.80 -0.57
C LYS A 344 -28.20 12.38 0.04
N TYR A 345 -27.31 11.82 -0.77
CA TYR A 345 -26.04 11.30 -0.28
C TYR A 345 -24.95 12.37 -0.18
N GLY A 346 -25.01 13.44 -0.98
CA GLY A 346 -24.17 14.62 -0.77
C GLY A 346 -24.46 15.33 0.56
N SER A 347 -25.74 15.39 0.99
CA SER A 347 -26.11 15.91 2.31
C SER A 347 -25.63 15.02 3.46
N LEU A 348 -25.59 13.70 3.25
CA LEU A 348 -25.02 12.75 4.21
C LEU A 348 -23.51 13.00 4.39
N ARG A 349 -22.74 13.12 3.29
CA ARG A 349 -21.32 13.49 3.32
C ARG A 349 -21.11 14.82 4.06
N ALA A 350 -21.95 15.82 3.76
CA ALA A 350 -21.92 17.12 4.44
C ALA A 350 -22.18 17.01 5.94
N SER A 351 -23.10 16.13 6.36
CA SER A 351 -23.41 15.88 7.77
C SER A 351 -22.26 15.23 8.54
N TYR A 352 -21.40 14.48 7.86
CA TYR A 352 -20.16 13.91 8.40
C TYR A 352 -18.96 14.86 8.32
N GLY A 353 -19.19 16.13 7.98
CA GLY A 353 -18.19 17.20 8.05
C GLY A 353 -17.55 17.56 6.72
N ARG A 354 -17.88 16.86 5.63
CA ARG A 354 -17.35 17.14 4.28
C ARG A 354 -18.44 17.71 3.36
N LYS A 355 -18.56 19.05 3.34
CA LYS A 355 -19.56 19.74 2.50
C LYS A 355 -19.26 19.64 1.01
N GLU A 356 -18.01 19.94 0.63
CA GLU A 356 -17.59 19.91 -0.77
C GLU A 356 -17.52 18.47 -1.29
N PRO A 357 -17.92 18.21 -2.55
CA PRO A 357 -17.67 16.93 -3.20
C PRO A 357 -16.19 16.53 -3.13
N TRP A 358 -15.96 15.23 -3.15
CA TRP A 358 -14.64 14.66 -3.38
C TRP A 358 -14.28 14.78 -4.86
N LYS A 359 -12.98 14.84 -5.16
CA LYS A 359 -12.51 14.74 -6.54
C LYS A 359 -12.43 13.27 -6.90
N LEU A 360 -13.15 12.84 -7.94
CA LEU A 360 -13.05 11.50 -8.51
C LEU A 360 -13.10 11.61 -10.03
N THR A 361 -12.17 10.93 -10.71
CA THR A 361 -12.10 10.91 -12.18
C THR A 361 -12.20 9.51 -12.76
N MET A 362 -11.98 8.48 -11.94
CA MET A 362 -11.83 7.10 -12.39
C MET A 362 -12.57 6.14 -11.48
N VAL A 363 -13.32 5.21 -12.07
CA VAL A 363 -13.99 4.10 -11.38
C VAL A 363 -13.58 2.80 -12.05
N GLU A 364 -13.15 1.84 -11.25
CA GLU A 364 -12.91 0.47 -11.70
C GLU A 364 -14.07 -0.43 -11.30
N ILE A 365 -14.64 -1.16 -12.25
CA ILE A 365 -15.80 -2.02 -12.02
C ILE A 365 -15.33 -3.44 -11.73
N GLY A 366 -15.34 -3.82 -10.46
CA GLY A 366 -14.91 -5.13 -9.97
C GLY A 366 -13.41 -5.22 -9.72
N ASN A 367 -12.93 -6.46 -9.60
CA ASN A 367 -11.52 -6.81 -9.43
C ASN A 367 -11.31 -8.21 -10.02
N GLU A 368 -10.25 -8.40 -10.81
CA GLU A 368 -9.83 -9.69 -11.38
C GLU A 368 -10.97 -10.60 -11.87
N ASP A 369 -12.01 -10.05 -12.50
CA ASP A 369 -13.23 -10.79 -12.83
C ASP A 369 -13.01 -11.92 -13.87
N MET A 370 -11.81 -12.05 -14.43
CA MET A 370 -11.39 -13.22 -15.22
C MET A 370 -11.12 -14.47 -14.36
N LEU A 371 -10.93 -14.33 -13.05
CA LEU A 371 -10.64 -15.40 -12.10
C LEU A 371 -11.91 -15.91 -11.39
N GLY A 372 -11.77 -16.97 -10.61
CA GLY A 372 -12.81 -17.46 -9.68
C GLY A 372 -14.15 -17.89 -10.30
N GLY A 373 -14.24 -17.99 -11.63
CA GLY A 373 -15.50 -18.23 -12.35
C GLY A 373 -16.29 -16.95 -12.71
N GLY A 374 -15.71 -15.76 -12.52
CA GLY A 374 -16.34 -14.49 -12.90
C GLY A 374 -16.44 -14.26 -14.41
N CYS A 375 -15.53 -14.83 -15.20
CA CYS A 375 -15.29 -14.48 -16.59
C CYS A 375 -16.53 -14.58 -17.49
N GLU A 376 -17.30 -15.67 -17.38
CA GLU A 376 -18.48 -15.92 -18.23
C GLU A 376 -19.57 -14.85 -18.04
N SER A 377 -19.68 -14.30 -16.83
CA SER A 377 -20.69 -13.29 -16.47
C SER A 377 -20.20 -11.86 -16.59
N TYR A 378 -18.88 -11.63 -16.65
CA TYR A 378 -18.32 -10.28 -16.49
C TYR A 378 -18.73 -9.33 -17.60
N GLY A 379 -18.78 -9.78 -18.86
CA GLY A 379 -19.21 -8.93 -19.97
C GLY A 379 -20.60 -8.32 -19.78
N GLU A 380 -21.55 -9.09 -19.22
CA GLU A 380 -22.90 -8.62 -18.88
C GLU A 380 -22.88 -7.68 -17.66
N ARG A 381 -22.19 -8.08 -16.59
CA ARG A 381 -22.08 -7.30 -15.34
C ARG A 381 -21.43 -5.95 -15.60
N PHE A 382 -20.25 -5.94 -16.22
CA PHE A 382 -19.52 -4.74 -16.61
C PHE A 382 -20.39 -3.79 -17.43
N THR A 383 -21.07 -4.30 -18.47
CA THR A 383 -21.95 -3.47 -19.32
C THR A 383 -23.08 -2.83 -18.50
N SER A 384 -23.69 -3.58 -17.58
CA SER A 384 -24.80 -3.10 -16.75
C SER A 384 -24.37 -1.98 -15.79
N PHE A 385 -23.21 -2.13 -15.14
CA PHE A 385 -22.64 -1.07 -14.29
C PHE A 385 -22.14 0.12 -15.12
N TYR A 386 -21.44 -0.13 -16.23
CA TYR A 386 -20.95 0.92 -17.13
C TYR A 386 -22.10 1.80 -17.61
N ASP A 387 -23.17 1.22 -18.16
CA ASP A 387 -24.29 1.97 -18.72
C ASP A 387 -24.94 2.87 -17.67
N ALA A 388 -25.13 2.34 -16.46
CA ALA A 388 -25.73 3.09 -15.35
C ALA A 388 -24.83 4.22 -14.84
N ILE A 389 -23.54 3.95 -14.62
CA ILE A 389 -22.58 4.94 -14.15
C ILE A 389 -22.36 6.01 -15.21
N HIS A 390 -22.12 5.63 -16.46
CA HIS A 390 -21.86 6.56 -17.56
C HIS A 390 -23.09 7.45 -17.86
N ALA A 391 -24.30 6.92 -17.71
CA ALA A 391 -25.51 7.72 -17.85
C ALA A 391 -25.64 8.81 -16.75
N ALA A 392 -25.20 8.52 -15.52
CA ALA A 392 -25.26 9.46 -14.40
C ALA A 392 -24.04 10.41 -14.34
N TYR A 393 -22.86 9.91 -14.71
CA TYR A 393 -21.57 10.57 -14.57
C TYR A 393 -20.71 10.37 -15.84
N PRO A 394 -21.07 11.01 -16.97
CA PRO A 394 -20.44 10.75 -18.27
C PRO A 394 -18.96 11.15 -18.34
N ASP A 395 -18.50 12.00 -17.42
CA ASP A 395 -17.11 12.47 -17.36
C ASP A 395 -16.16 11.49 -16.64
N LEU A 396 -16.69 10.45 -15.97
CA LEU A 396 -15.86 9.44 -15.32
C LEU A 396 -15.23 8.51 -16.35
N THR A 397 -13.93 8.29 -16.20
CA THR A 397 -13.25 7.20 -16.90
C THR A 397 -13.59 5.89 -16.20
N ILE A 398 -14.14 4.94 -16.95
CA ILE A 398 -14.51 3.62 -16.43
C ILE A 398 -13.46 2.60 -16.84
N ILE A 399 -12.99 1.82 -15.87
CA ILE A 399 -11.96 0.81 -16.05
C ILE A 399 -12.61 -0.57 -15.84
N ALA A 400 -12.47 -1.46 -16.82
CA ALA A 400 -12.79 -2.88 -16.65
C ALA A 400 -11.65 -3.55 -15.86
N SER A 401 -11.97 -4.47 -14.96
CA SER A 401 -11.04 -5.19 -14.07
C SER A 401 -10.20 -6.28 -14.77
N THR A 402 -10.24 -6.35 -16.10
CA THR A 402 -9.46 -7.31 -16.89
C THR A 402 -9.27 -6.83 -18.34
N ASP A 403 -8.14 -7.19 -18.94
CA ASP A 403 -7.87 -7.03 -20.38
C ASP A 403 -8.20 -8.30 -21.19
N GLN A 404 -8.67 -9.36 -20.52
CA GLN A 404 -8.98 -10.62 -21.17
C GLN A 404 -10.24 -10.51 -22.03
N SER A 405 -10.03 -10.34 -23.34
CA SER A 405 -11.11 -10.16 -24.34
C SER A 405 -12.23 -11.20 -24.28
N SER A 406 -11.98 -12.43 -23.82
CA SER A 406 -13.02 -13.46 -23.69
C SER A 406 -13.99 -13.23 -22.53
N CYS A 407 -13.63 -12.39 -21.56
CA CYS A 407 -14.45 -12.04 -20.39
C CYS A 407 -15.14 -10.67 -20.56
N LEU A 408 -14.79 -9.91 -21.59
CA LEU A 408 -15.30 -8.57 -21.87
C LEU A 408 -16.50 -8.62 -22.83
N PRO A 409 -17.33 -7.56 -22.90
CA PRO A 409 -18.34 -7.46 -23.96
C PRO A 409 -17.69 -7.48 -25.34
N SER A 410 -18.41 -7.99 -26.35
CA SER A 410 -17.92 -8.11 -27.73
C SER A 410 -17.39 -6.80 -28.33
N LYS A 411 -17.87 -5.66 -27.82
CA LYS A 411 -17.34 -4.33 -28.09
C LYS A 411 -17.22 -3.60 -26.76
N LEU A 412 -15.98 -3.23 -26.39
CA LEU A 412 -15.74 -2.38 -25.24
C LEU A 412 -16.32 -0.96 -25.52
N PRO A 413 -17.00 -0.33 -24.56
CA PRO A 413 -17.46 1.04 -24.71
C PRO A 413 -16.32 2.01 -25.02
N GLU A 414 -16.61 3.04 -25.83
CA GLU A 414 -15.61 4.03 -26.21
C GLU A 414 -15.10 4.79 -24.97
N GLY A 415 -13.78 4.95 -24.86
CA GLY A 415 -13.15 5.63 -23.73
C GLY A 415 -13.00 4.79 -22.46
N ALA A 416 -13.55 3.56 -22.41
CA ALA A 416 -13.30 2.63 -21.31
C ALA A 416 -11.86 2.10 -21.35
N TRP A 417 -11.27 1.92 -20.18
CA TRP A 417 -9.92 1.37 -20.01
C TRP A 417 -10.02 -0.08 -19.56
N VAL A 418 -8.89 -0.78 -19.59
CA VAL A 418 -8.76 -2.14 -19.05
C VAL A 418 -7.64 -2.18 -18.01
N ASP A 419 -7.87 -2.92 -16.93
CA ASP A 419 -6.86 -3.29 -15.95
C ASP A 419 -6.16 -4.60 -16.36
N TYR A 420 -4.85 -4.65 -16.14
CA TYR A 420 -4.00 -5.80 -16.37
C TYR A 420 -3.11 -6.05 -15.16
N HIS A 421 -3.20 -7.25 -14.59
CA HIS A 421 -2.38 -7.67 -13.47
C HIS A 421 -1.25 -8.60 -13.93
N ASN A 422 -0.04 -8.40 -13.40
CA ASN A 422 1.15 -9.14 -13.83
C ASN A 422 2.10 -9.47 -12.66
N TYR A 423 1.85 -10.61 -12.04
CA TYR A 423 2.77 -11.24 -11.10
C TYR A 423 3.61 -12.28 -11.82
N ASN A 424 4.91 -12.03 -11.95
CA ASN A 424 5.76 -12.89 -12.77
C ASN A 424 7.19 -13.00 -12.27
N THR A 425 7.91 -13.98 -12.79
CA THR A 425 9.33 -14.13 -12.48
C THR A 425 10.14 -12.98 -13.10
N ALA A 426 11.21 -12.54 -12.44
CA ALA A 426 12.21 -11.62 -12.99
C ALA A 426 12.54 -11.85 -14.48
N ASP A 427 12.89 -13.08 -14.90
CA ASP A 427 13.21 -13.34 -16.31
C ASP A 427 12.01 -13.10 -17.24
N ASN A 428 10.81 -13.52 -16.84
CA ASN A 428 9.60 -13.31 -17.63
C ASN A 428 9.21 -11.82 -17.72
N LEU A 429 9.40 -11.04 -16.65
CA LEU A 429 9.19 -9.58 -16.69
C LEU A 429 10.14 -8.91 -17.70
N VAL A 430 11.38 -9.37 -17.78
CA VAL A 430 12.37 -8.88 -18.76
C VAL A 430 11.96 -9.28 -20.18
N GLU A 431 11.49 -10.52 -20.40
CA GLU A 431 10.96 -10.98 -21.69
C GLU A 431 9.75 -10.14 -22.15
N GLN A 432 8.96 -9.61 -21.22
CA GLN A 432 7.80 -8.76 -21.47
C GLN A 432 8.13 -7.28 -21.72
N PHE A 433 9.40 -6.90 -21.81
CA PHE A 433 9.84 -5.52 -22.10
C PHE A 433 9.11 -4.87 -23.30
N GLY A 434 8.79 -5.65 -24.34
CA GLY A 434 8.10 -5.19 -25.55
C GLY A 434 6.58 -5.43 -25.56
N GLN A 435 5.96 -5.86 -24.46
CA GLN A 435 4.56 -6.30 -24.39
C GLN A 435 3.58 -5.27 -24.97
N PHE A 436 3.83 -3.99 -24.74
CA PHE A 436 2.93 -2.91 -25.12
C PHE A 436 3.27 -2.25 -26.47
N ASP A 437 4.42 -2.58 -27.07
CA ASP A 437 4.93 -1.94 -28.29
C ASP A 437 3.98 -2.10 -29.50
N ASN A 438 3.10 -3.13 -29.50
CA ASN A 438 2.19 -3.43 -30.60
C ASN A 438 0.72 -3.57 -30.17
N LYS A 439 0.37 -3.08 -28.97
CA LYS A 439 -1.03 -3.08 -28.51
C LYS A 439 -1.88 -2.11 -29.33
N ASP A 440 -3.20 -2.31 -29.30
CA ASP A 440 -4.14 -1.36 -29.88
C ASP A 440 -4.13 -0.06 -29.05
N ARG A 441 -3.88 1.08 -29.72
CA ARG A 441 -3.79 2.40 -29.08
C ARG A 441 -5.16 3.02 -28.80
N SER A 442 -6.25 2.38 -29.27
CA SER A 442 -7.61 2.83 -28.99
C SER A 442 -8.11 2.45 -27.59
N VAL A 443 -7.47 1.46 -26.94
CA VAL A 443 -7.83 0.98 -25.60
C VAL A 443 -6.71 1.32 -24.62
N PRO A 444 -6.91 2.28 -23.69
CA PRO A 444 -5.93 2.59 -22.67
C PRO A 444 -5.82 1.47 -21.62
N TYR A 445 -4.59 1.24 -21.17
CA TYR A 445 -4.26 0.24 -20.18
C TYR A 445 -3.94 0.88 -18.83
N PHE A 446 -4.54 0.33 -17.78
CA PHE A 446 -4.09 0.43 -16.41
C PHE A 446 -3.38 -0.89 -16.06
N ILE A 447 -2.19 -0.81 -15.47
CA ILE A 447 -1.52 -1.97 -14.86
C ILE A 447 -1.71 -1.84 -13.34
N GLY A 448 -2.88 -2.27 -12.86
CA GLY A 448 -3.32 -2.09 -11.48
C GLY A 448 -2.46 -2.82 -10.47
N GLU A 449 -1.85 -3.92 -10.89
CA GLU A 449 -1.00 -4.75 -10.05
C GLU A 449 0.16 -5.35 -10.85
N TYR A 450 1.39 -5.17 -10.36
CA TYR A 450 2.51 -5.98 -10.81
C TYR A 450 3.59 -6.10 -9.73
N SER A 451 4.34 -7.20 -9.76
CA SER A 451 5.58 -7.34 -9.00
C SER A 451 6.37 -8.56 -9.49
N CYS A 452 7.68 -8.59 -9.19
CA CYS A 452 8.47 -9.79 -9.35
C CYS A 452 8.09 -10.81 -8.26
N GLN A 453 7.42 -11.89 -8.67
CA GLN A 453 7.06 -13.02 -7.82
C GLN A 453 7.92 -14.22 -8.23
N GLN A 454 8.79 -14.68 -7.32
CA GLN A 454 9.49 -15.97 -7.40
C GLN A 454 9.63 -16.65 -6.01
N ASP A 455 8.52 -16.77 -5.27
CA ASP A 455 8.48 -17.29 -3.89
C ASP A 455 9.48 -16.61 -2.92
N ASN A 456 9.75 -15.32 -3.16
CA ASN A 456 10.68 -14.51 -2.38
C ASN A 456 9.96 -13.78 -1.24
N ALA A 457 10.58 -13.80 -0.05
CA ALA A 457 10.05 -13.10 1.13
C ALA A 457 10.18 -11.57 1.03
N TRP A 458 11.20 -11.09 0.33
CA TRP A 458 11.54 -9.68 0.16
C TRP A 458 11.81 -9.38 -1.31
N PRO A 459 11.54 -8.16 -1.80
CA PRO A 459 12.11 -7.71 -3.06
C PRO A 459 13.64 -7.78 -3.01
N PHE A 460 14.24 -8.27 -4.08
CA PHE A 460 15.68 -8.53 -4.19
C PHE A 460 16.24 -7.89 -5.46
N MET A 461 17.54 -7.60 -5.49
CA MET A 461 18.18 -6.76 -6.50
C MET A 461 17.84 -7.18 -7.94
N GLN A 462 18.01 -8.45 -8.31
CA GLN A 462 17.68 -8.95 -9.65
C GLN A 462 16.19 -8.78 -9.98
N GLY A 463 15.29 -9.08 -9.05
CA GLY A 463 13.84 -8.88 -9.23
C GLY A 463 13.49 -7.41 -9.45
N SER A 464 14.05 -6.51 -8.66
CA SER A 464 13.83 -5.07 -8.80
C SER A 464 14.42 -4.49 -10.10
N VAL A 465 15.53 -5.04 -10.60
CA VAL A 465 16.05 -4.69 -11.94
C VAL A 465 15.10 -5.17 -13.03
N ALA A 466 14.54 -6.38 -12.92
CA ALA A 466 13.55 -6.89 -13.87
C ALA A 466 12.27 -6.03 -13.89
N GLU A 467 11.79 -5.62 -12.71
CA GLU A 467 10.68 -4.65 -12.61
C GLU A 467 11.03 -3.33 -13.28
N ALA A 468 12.27 -2.82 -13.11
CA ALA A 468 12.72 -1.62 -13.81
C ALA A 468 12.70 -1.82 -15.35
N VAL A 469 13.13 -2.98 -15.85
CA VAL A 469 13.01 -3.31 -17.29
C VAL A 469 11.56 -3.28 -17.75
N TYR A 470 10.65 -3.89 -16.99
CA TYR A 470 9.22 -3.85 -17.28
C TYR A 470 8.66 -2.42 -17.29
N MET A 471 9.02 -1.61 -16.28
CA MET A 471 8.64 -0.20 -16.16
C MET A 471 9.18 0.67 -17.31
N ILE A 472 10.37 0.37 -17.83
CA ILE A 472 10.91 1.03 -19.03
C ILE A 472 10.04 0.70 -20.25
N GLY A 473 9.58 -0.55 -20.39
CA GLY A 473 8.61 -0.96 -21.41
C GLY A 473 7.27 -0.23 -21.28
N ILE A 474 6.78 -0.08 -20.04
CA ILE A 474 5.57 0.69 -19.71
C ILE A 474 5.72 2.17 -20.10
N GLU A 475 6.78 2.85 -19.64
CA GLU A 475 6.96 4.28 -19.87
C GLU A 475 7.14 4.64 -21.34
N ARG A 476 7.84 3.78 -22.11
CA ARG A 476 7.97 3.95 -23.56
C ARG A 476 6.62 3.90 -24.28
N ASN A 477 5.66 3.16 -23.72
CA ASN A 477 4.32 2.98 -24.27
C ASN A 477 3.27 3.76 -23.47
N SER A 478 3.64 4.90 -22.88
CA SER A 478 2.72 5.70 -22.07
C SER A 478 1.64 6.46 -22.88
N ASP A 479 1.69 6.36 -24.20
CA ASP A 479 0.59 6.66 -25.11
C ASP A 479 -0.59 5.69 -24.95
N VAL A 480 -0.35 4.44 -24.55
CA VAL A 480 -1.39 3.42 -24.29
C VAL A 480 -1.46 3.02 -22.81
N VAL A 481 -0.35 2.79 -22.13
CA VAL A 481 -0.32 2.48 -20.69
C VAL A 481 -0.36 3.79 -19.88
N LYS A 482 -1.46 4.01 -19.16
CA LYS A 482 -1.72 5.29 -18.49
C LYS A 482 -1.36 5.28 -17.02
N MET A 483 -1.44 4.14 -16.36
CA MET A 483 -1.20 3.98 -14.94
C MET A 483 -0.55 2.62 -14.68
N ALA A 484 0.31 2.55 -13.68
CA ALA A 484 0.97 1.32 -13.22
C ALA A 484 1.22 1.42 -11.70
N ALA A 485 0.90 0.35 -10.97
CA ALA A 485 1.09 0.26 -9.53
C ALA A 485 1.68 -1.10 -9.11
N TYR A 486 2.71 -1.05 -8.26
CA TYR A 486 3.23 -2.24 -7.62
C TYR A 486 2.22 -2.77 -6.59
N ALA A 487 2.06 -4.09 -6.51
CA ALA A 487 1.24 -4.73 -5.48
C ALA A 487 1.92 -6.00 -4.90
N PRO A 488 1.67 -6.31 -3.60
CA PRO A 488 0.99 -5.48 -2.61
C PRO A 488 1.86 -4.33 -2.08
N LEU A 489 1.22 -3.22 -1.67
CA LEU A 489 1.93 -2.00 -1.29
C LEU A 489 2.66 -2.11 0.06
N LEU A 490 2.01 -2.69 1.06
CA LEU A 490 2.44 -2.61 2.45
C LEU A 490 2.49 -3.99 3.14
N GLN A 491 3.35 -4.10 4.16
CA GLN A 491 3.48 -5.30 4.97
C GLN A 491 3.82 -5.00 6.42
N LEU A 492 2.98 -5.46 7.35
CA LEU A 492 3.41 -5.65 8.74
C LEU A 492 4.14 -6.99 8.85
N VAL A 493 5.43 -6.96 9.16
CA VAL A 493 6.30 -8.16 9.17
C VAL A 493 5.80 -9.25 10.12
N ASN A 494 5.15 -8.87 11.22
CA ASN A 494 4.63 -9.80 12.23
C ASN A 494 3.46 -10.66 11.74
N SER A 495 2.75 -10.25 10.69
CA SER A 495 1.59 -10.97 10.15
C SER A 495 1.43 -10.68 8.67
N THR A 496 1.87 -11.63 7.86
CA THR A 496 1.95 -11.50 6.41
C THR A 496 1.28 -12.71 5.76
N GLN A 497 0.38 -12.45 4.83
CA GLN A 497 -0.33 -13.42 4.00
C GLN A 497 0.27 -13.53 2.59
N TRP A 498 0.91 -12.46 2.09
CA TRP A 498 1.51 -12.40 0.76
C TRP A 498 2.86 -11.69 0.76
N THR A 499 3.80 -12.21 -0.03
CA THR A 499 5.13 -11.62 -0.28
C THR A 499 5.51 -11.74 -1.76
N PRO A 500 6.38 -10.86 -2.29
CA PRO A 500 7.00 -9.69 -1.63
C PRO A 500 6.10 -8.44 -1.63
N ASN A 501 6.43 -7.43 -0.82
CA ASN A 501 5.67 -6.16 -0.72
C ASN A 501 6.57 -4.94 -0.89
N LEU A 502 6.00 -3.80 -1.31
CA LEU A 502 6.81 -2.62 -1.65
C LEU A 502 7.47 -1.95 -0.43
N ILE A 503 6.71 -1.77 0.65
CA ILE A 503 7.19 -1.19 1.91
C ILE A 503 6.79 -2.14 3.04
N ALA A 504 7.73 -2.49 3.90
CA ALA A 504 7.39 -3.21 5.12
C ALA A 504 7.65 -2.36 6.36
N PHE A 505 7.04 -2.74 7.48
CA PHE A 505 7.22 -2.07 8.75
C PHE A 505 7.01 -3.05 9.91
N THR A 506 7.44 -2.62 11.09
CA THR A 506 7.12 -3.26 12.37
C THR A 506 6.44 -2.22 13.26
N GLN A 507 6.01 -2.60 14.46
CA GLN A 507 5.55 -1.61 15.46
C GLN A 507 6.71 -0.92 16.20
N ASN A 508 7.95 -1.05 15.74
CA ASN A 508 9.03 -0.19 16.22
C ASN A 508 8.81 1.23 15.67
N PRO A 509 8.76 2.28 16.51
CA PRO A 509 8.50 3.66 16.08
C PRO A 509 9.61 4.27 15.20
N SER A 510 10.68 3.51 14.90
CA SER A 510 11.81 3.94 14.06
C SER A 510 12.07 3.01 12.88
N THR A 511 11.26 1.97 12.66
CA THR A 511 11.52 0.96 11.63
C THR A 511 10.47 0.99 10.54
N VAL A 512 10.90 1.46 9.37
CA VAL A 512 10.23 1.21 8.09
C VAL A 512 11.28 0.70 7.13
N ILE A 513 10.90 -0.26 6.30
CA ILE A 513 11.78 -0.97 5.39
C ILE A 513 11.39 -0.57 3.98
N GLU A 514 12.19 0.33 3.42
CA GLU A 514 12.18 0.68 2.01
C GLU A 514 12.92 -0.42 1.23
N THR A 515 12.17 -1.22 0.49
CA THR A 515 12.72 -2.37 -0.24
C THR A 515 13.53 -1.95 -1.48
N THR A 516 14.24 -2.89 -2.12
CA THR A 516 14.90 -2.60 -3.41
C THR A 516 13.90 -2.11 -4.45
N SER A 517 12.70 -2.70 -4.49
CA SER A 517 11.62 -2.28 -5.39
C SER A 517 11.05 -0.91 -5.02
N TYR A 518 10.96 -0.55 -3.72
CA TYR A 518 10.58 0.82 -3.32
C TYR A 518 11.48 1.86 -3.98
N TYR A 519 12.80 1.65 -3.93
CA TYR A 519 13.74 2.60 -4.52
C TYR A 519 13.62 2.66 -6.04
N VAL A 520 13.35 1.55 -6.73
CA VAL A 520 13.07 1.56 -8.18
C VAL A 520 11.82 2.39 -8.48
N GLN A 521 10.71 2.15 -7.78
CA GLN A 521 9.47 2.91 -7.94
C GLN A 521 9.69 4.41 -7.68
N GLN A 522 10.36 4.75 -6.58
CA GLN A 522 10.70 6.14 -6.23
C GLN A 522 11.57 6.79 -7.31
N MET A 523 12.66 6.14 -7.73
CA MET A 523 13.57 6.66 -8.75
C MET A 523 12.86 6.95 -10.08
N PHE A 524 11.93 6.10 -10.50
CA PHE A 524 11.15 6.31 -11.72
C PHE A 524 10.10 7.42 -11.54
N SER A 525 9.44 7.43 -10.38
CA SER A 525 8.36 8.35 -10.04
C SER A 525 8.83 9.79 -9.81
N VAL A 526 9.99 10.02 -9.19
CA VAL A 526 10.47 11.40 -8.96
C VAL A 526 11.17 12.01 -10.19
N ASN A 527 11.48 11.17 -11.19
CA ASN A 527 12.13 11.56 -12.45
C ASN A 527 11.20 11.31 -13.65
N ARG A 528 10.05 11.98 -13.68
CA ARG A 528 9.04 11.84 -14.74
C ARG A 528 9.16 12.95 -15.79
N GLY A 529 9.12 12.55 -17.05
CA GLY A 529 8.89 13.46 -18.18
C GLY A 529 7.42 13.47 -18.62
N ASP A 530 7.00 14.54 -19.28
CA ASP A 530 5.73 14.62 -20.02
C ASP A 530 5.88 14.22 -21.50
N THR A 531 7.11 14.08 -21.98
CA THR A 531 7.44 13.76 -23.38
C THR A 531 8.43 12.60 -23.45
N ILE A 532 8.11 11.54 -24.19
CA ILE A 532 8.98 10.38 -24.45
C ILE A 532 9.80 10.60 -25.72
N HIS A 533 11.12 10.48 -25.63
CA HIS A 533 12.04 10.71 -26.75
C HIS A 533 12.55 9.43 -27.39
N THR A 534 12.74 9.47 -28.70
CA THR A 534 13.49 8.46 -29.43
C THR A 534 14.95 8.47 -28.97
N VAL A 535 15.51 7.28 -28.74
CA VAL A 535 16.91 7.07 -28.41
C VAL A 535 17.54 6.25 -29.52
N LYS A 536 18.54 6.82 -30.20
CA LYS A 536 19.37 6.07 -31.15
C LYS A 536 20.50 5.41 -30.37
N SER A 537 20.63 4.09 -30.51
CA SER A 537 21.64 3.28 -29.83
C SER A 537 22.55 2.57 -30.83
N ASP A 538 23.81 2.36 -30.46
CA ASP A 538 24.73 1.47 -31.19
C ASP A 538 24.59 0.00 -30.76
N SER A 539 23.79 -0.26 -29.73
CA SER A 539 23.58 -1.56 -29.11
C SER A 539 22.09 -1.93 -29.13
N ALA A 540 21.80 -3.21 -29.27
CA ALA A 540 20.46 -3.73 -29.03
C ALA A 540 20.12 -3.70 -27.53
N PHE A 541 18.84 -3.84 -27.20
CA PHE A 541 18.43 -4.11 -25.82
C PHE A 541 18.96 -5.46 -25.35
N GLY A 542 19.28 -5.55 -24.05
CA GLY A 542 19.85 -6.74 -23.43
C GLY A 542 21.38 -6.75 -23.46
N PRO A 543 22.09 -6.72 -22.31
CA PRO A 543 21.56 -6.74 -20.94
C PRO A 543 21.05 -5.36 -20.44
N VAL A 544 21.31 -4.28 -21.18
CA VAL A 544 20.88 -2.92 -20.81
C VAL A 544 19.57 -2.57 -21.50
N TYR A 545 18.66 -1.96 -20.74
CA TYR A 545 17.38 -1.44 -21.20
C TYR A 545 17.28 0.04 -20.86
N TRP A 546 16.58 0.83 -21.68
CA TRP A 546 16.49 2.28 -21.49
C TRP A 546 15.19 2.91 -22.00
N VAL A 547 14.83 4.03 -21.39
CA VAL A 547 13.83 5.00 -21.88
C VAL A 547 14.36 6.41 -21.60
N ALA A 548 14.06 7.35 -22.49
CA ALA A 548 14.34 8.76 -22.29
C ALA A 548 13.06 9.57 -22.31
N SER A 549 12.91 10.48 -21.36
CA SER A 549 11.79 11.41 -21.28
C SER A 549 12.26 12.82 -20.89
N SER A 550 11.43 13.84 -21.11
CA SER A 550 11.74 15.21 -20.67
C SER A 550 10.53 15.89 -20.05
N ALA A 551 10.81 16.88 -19.20
CA ALA A 551 9.82 17.82 -18.67
C ALA A 551 10.42 19.23 -18.78
N GLY A 552 9.95 20.01 -19.74
CA GLY A 552 10.60 21.28 -20.13
C GLY A 552 12.06 21.05 -20.55
N ASP A 553 12.99 21.78 -19.94
CA ASP A 553 14.42 21.65 -20.25
C ASP A 553 15.11 20.46 -19.55
N LYS A 554 14.44 19.73 -18.64
CA LYS A 554 15.06 18.59 -17.96
C LYS A 554 14.86 17.31 -18.74
N TYR A 555 15.92 16.52 -18.87
CA TYR A 555 15.89 15.21 -19.53
C TYR A 555 16.21 14.11 -18.52
N TYR A 556 15.46 13.02 -18.60
CA TYR A 556 15.64 11.83 -17.78
C TYR A 556 15.99 10.67 -18.70
N VAL A 557 17.08 9.96 -18.40
CA VAL A 557 17.41 8.68 -19.04
C VAL A 557 17.43 7.62 -17.95
N LYS A 558 16.44 6.73 -18.00
CA LYS A 558 16.28 5.63 -17.05
C LYS A 558 16.83 4.36 -17.68
N LEU A 559 17.63 3.63 -16.92
CA LEU A 559 18.45 2.52 -17.37
C LEU A 559 18.29 1.34 -16.41
N ALA A 560 18.30 0.13 -16.94
CA ALA A 560 18.37 -1.10 -16.15
C ALA A 560 19.40 -2.06 -16.78
N ASN A 561 20.38 -2.52 -16.00
CA ASN A 561 21.34 -3.53 -16.40
C ASN A 561 20.96 -4.88 -15.77
N TYR A 562 20.20 -5.68 -16.52
CA TYR A 562 19.84 -7.04 -16.14
C TYR A 562 20.94 -8.02 -16.55
N GLY A 563 22.14 -7.82 -16.00
CA GLY A 563 23.32 -8.59 -16.35
C GLY A 563 24.35 -8.63 -15.23
N ALA A 564 25.17 -9.67 -15.25
CA ALA A 564 26.20 -9.92 -14.24
C ALA A 564 27.50 -9.10 -14.42
N ASN A 565 27.58 -8.27 -15.45
CA ASN A 565 28.76 -7.48 -15.78
C ASN A 565 28.43 -5.98 -15.78
N THR A 566 29.33 -5.18 -15.23
CA THR A 566 29.31 -3.72 -15.36
C THR A 566 29.32 -3.31 -16.84
N GLN A 567 28.51 -2.32 -17.18
CA GLN A 567 28.41 -1.75 -18.53
C GLN A 567 28.90 -0.31 -18.53
N GLU A 568 29.71 0.06 -19.51
CA GLU A 568 30.03 1.47 -19.76
C GLU A 568 28.90 2.11 -20.54
N ILE A 569 28.34 3.20 -20.02
CA ILE A 569 27.22 3.91 -20.64
C ILE A 569 27.71 5.29 -21.07
N THR A 570 27.41 5.65 -22.31
CA THR A 570 27.61 7.00 -22.84
C THR A 570 26.29 7.57 -23.32
N VAL A 571 25.84 8.67 -22.72
CA VAL A 571 24.60 9.36 -23.10
C VAL A 571 24.93 10.72 -23.70
N SER A 572 24.37 11.01 -24.87
CA SER A 572 24.47 12.31 -25.54
C SER A 572 23.10 12.95 -25.63
N ILE A 573 22.97 14.19 -25.13
CA ILE A 573 21.74 14.99 -25.20
C ILE A 573 22.15 16.40 -25.60
N SER A 574 21.68 16.87 -26.77
CA SER A 574 22.11 18.16 -27.31
C SER A 574 21.83 19.31 -26.34
N GLY A 575 22.84 20.14 -26.08
CA GLY A 575 22.73 21.31 -25.19
C GLY A 575 22.78 21.02 -23.69
N LYS A 576 22.81 19.76 -23.25
CA LYS A 576 22.89 19.37 -21.84
C LYS A 576 24.33 19.17 -21.40
N THR A 577 24.70 19.74 -20.25
CA THR A 577 26.11 19.81 -19.82
C THR A 577 26.35 19.32 -18.40
N GLY A 578 25.31 19.28 -17.56
CA GLY A 578 25.38 18.78 -16.20
C GLY A 578 24.14 17.99 -15.85
N GLY A 579 24.20 17.23 -14.77
CA GLY A 579 23.08 16.44 -14.31
C GLY A 579 23.40 15.69 -13.04
N LYS A 580 22.42 14.94 -12.57
CA LYS A 580 22.55 14.03 -11.44
C LYS A 580 22.37 12.60 -11.92
N LEU A 581 23.23 11.70 -11.47
CA LEU A 581 23.11 10.27 -11.69
C LEU A 581 22.78 9.60 -10.36
N THR A 582 21.64 8.92 -10.32
CA THR A 582 21.21 8.10 -9.18
C THR A 582 21.27 6.63 -9.59
N VAL A 583 21.96 5.79 -8.81
CA VAL A 583 22.15 4.35 -9.11
C VAL A 583 21.81 3.50 -7.90
N LEU A 584 20.91 2.53 -8.09
CA LEU A 584 20.65 1.43 -7.17
C LEU A 584 21.34 0.17 -7.73
N ALA A 585 22.21 -0.45 -6.95
CA ALA A 585 22.98 -1.62 -7.40
C ALA A 585 23.42 -2.48 -6.21
N ASP A 586 23.54 -3.78 -6.45
CA ASP A 586 24.34 -4.70 -5.65
C ASP A 586 24.92 -5.78 -6.56
N ASN A 587 26.16 -6.21 -6.29
CA ASN A 587 26.78 -7.27 -7.09
C ASN A 587 26.17 -8.65 -6.80
N ASP A 588 25.57 -8.84 -5.62
CA ASP A 588 24.75 -10.00 -5.32
C ASP A 588 23.33 -9.80 -5.89
N PRO A 589 22.92 -10.55 -6.94
CA PRO A 589 21.58 -10.46 -7.48
C PRO A 589 20.49 -10.74 -6.44
N LYS A 590 20.82 -11.40 -5.33
CA LYS A 590 19.89 -11.76 -4.26
C LYS A 590 19.91 -10.79 -3.09
N ALA A 591 20.66 -9.68 -3.14
CA ALA A 591 20.66 -8.69 -2.07
C ALA A 591 19.26 -8.09 -1.89
N PHE A 592 18.83 -7.91 -0.64
CA PHE A 592 17.53 -7.35 -0.27
C PHE A 592 17.63 -6.55 1.03
N ASN A 593 16.65 -5.67 1.25
CA ASN A 593 16.42 -5.01 2.54
C ASN A 593 15.34 -5.77 3.31
N SER A 594 15.52 -5.92 4.62
CA SER A 594 14.56 -6.55 5.54
C SER A 594 14.51 -5.77 6.86
N ASP A 595 13.73 -6.27 7.82
CA ASP A 595 13.65 -5.77 9.19
C ASP A 595 14.95 -5.91 9.99
N THR A 596 15.92 -6.70 9.51
CA THR A 596 17.20 -6.94 10.19
C THR A 596 18.40 -6.34 9.46
N GLN A 597 18.26 -5.96 8.20
CA GLN A 597 19.35 -5.38 7.40
C GLN A 597 18.84 -4.41 6.32
N THR A 598 19.61 -3.36 6.09
CA THR A 598 19.43 -2.47 4.94
C THR A 598 20.74 -2.46 4.16
N LEU A 599 20.79 -3.25 3.09
CA LEU A 599 21.99 -3.48 2.30
C LEU A 599 22.04 -2.60 1.05
N VAL A 600 20.87 -2.38 0.43
CA VAL A 600 20.78 -1.79 -0.90
C VAL A 600 20.04 -0.46 -0.83
N THR A 601 20.74 0.62 -1.10
CA THR A 601 20.19 1.99 -1.14
C THR A 601 20.75 2.74 -2.36
N PRO A 602 20.02 3.70 -2.96
CA PRO A 602 20.53 4.47 -4.07
C PRO A 602 21.75 5.31 -3.70
N SER A 603 22.75 5.30 -4.57
CA SER A 603 23.86 6.25 -4.55
C SER A 603 23.59 7.40 -5.51
N GLU A 604 24.09 8.59 -5.19
CA GLU A 604 23.91 9.78 -6.01
C GLU A 604 25.24 10.45 -6.32
N SER A 605 25.38 10.97 -7.55
CA SER A 605 26.56 11.71 -7.98
C SER A 605 26.21 12.82 -8.97
N ASP A 606 26.97 13.91 -8.94
CA ASP A 606 26.92 14.92 -9.99
C ASP A 606 27.73 14.43 -11.20
N VAL A 607 27.13 14.53 -12.38
CA VAL A 607 27.79 14.17 -13.65
C VAL A 607 27.88 15.39 -14.56
N LYS A 608 28.95 15.44 -15.36
CA LYS A 608 29.18 16.49 -16.36
C LYS A 608 29.43 15.88 -17.72
N ALA A 609 28.85 16.49 -18.75
CA ALA A 609 29.10 16.10 -20.11
C ALA A 609 30.49 16.59 -20.54
N THR A 610 31.32 15.69 -21.08
CA THR A 610 32.58 16.04 -21.73
C THR A 610 32.41 15.84 -23.23
N ASN A 611 32.69 16.89 -24.02
CA ASN A 611 32.42 16.90 -25.46
C ASN A 611 30.97 16.50 -25.82
N GLY A 612 30.00 16.96 -25.00
CA GLY A 612 28.57 16.68 -25.19
C GLY A 612 28.11 15.29 -24.74
N LYS A 613 28.97 14.52 -24.06
CA LYS A 613 28.70 13.14 -23.64
C LYS A 613 28.81 12.96 -22.13
N PHE A 614 27.77 12.44 -21.50
CA PHE A 614 27.81 11.92 -20.13
C PHE A 614 28.33 10.48 -20.20
N THR A 615 29.44 10.18 -19.53
CA THR A 615 30.01 8.82 -19.48
C THR A 615 30.07 8.36 -18.03
N PHE A 616 29.52 7.18 -17.77
CA PHE A 616 29.48 6.56 -16.43
C PHE A 616 29.37 5.04 -16.58
N THR A 617 29.54 4.32 -15.47
CA THR A 617 29.34 2.87 -15.44
C THR A 617 28.02 2.53 -14.78
N LEU A 618 27.37 1.50 -15.28
CA LEU A 618 26.19 0.88 -14.70
C LEU A 618 26.61 -0.50 -14.17
N PRO A 619 26.73 -0.71 -12.84
CA PRO A 619 27.19 -1.97 -12.26
C PRO A 619 26.36 -3.19 -12.68
N ALA A 620 26.84 -4.39 -12.39
CA ALA A 620 26.01 -5.59 -12.47
C ALA A 620 24.71 -5.39 -11.65
N TRP A 621 23.59 -5.93 -12.14
CA TRP A 621 22.28 -5.88 -11.46
C TRP A 621 21.95 -4.50 -10.90
N SER A 622 21.76 -3.52 -11.80
CA SER A 622 21.56 -2.15 -11.37
C SER A 622 20.52 -1.39 -12.16
N VAL A 623 19.99 -0.35 -11.52
CA VAL A 623 19.04 0.60 -12.07
C VAL A 623 19.65 1.98 -11.95
N GLY A 624 19.67 2.74 -13.04
CA GLY A 624 20.26 4.07 -13.11
C GLY A 624 19.28 5.10 -13.64
N VAL A 625 19.30 6.31 -13.09
CA VAL A 625 18.57 7.47 -13.63
C VAL A 625 19.53 8.64 -13.77
N LEU A 626 19.73 9.08 -15.01
CA LEU A 626 20.40 10.33 -15.33
C LEU A 626 19.35 11.44 -15.48
N ALA A 627 19.35 12.42 -14.57
CA ALA A 627 18.58 13.65 -14.68
C ALA A 627 19.50 14.78 -15.19
N ALA A 628 19.49 15.05 -16.49
CA ALA A 628 20.32 16.03 -17.18
C ALA A 628 19.63 17.41 -17.30
N ASN A 629 20.41 18.47 -17.14
CA ASN A 629 19.98 19.88 -17.23
C ASN A 629 20.72 20.64 -18.34
#